data_AF-A0A081N0R4-F1
#
_entry.id   AF-A0A081N0R4-F1
#
_cell.length_a   1.000
_cell.length_b   1.000
_cell.length_c   1.000
_cell.angle_alpha   90.00
_cell.angle_beta   90.00
_cell.angle_gamma   90.00
#
_symmetry.space_group_name_H-M   'P 1'
#
loop_
_entity.id
_entity.type
_entity.pdbx_description
1 polymer ?
#
loop_
_entity_poly.entity_id
_entity_poly.type
_entity_poly.pdbx_seq_one_letter_code
_entity_poly.pdbx_strand_id
1 'polypeptide(L)'
;MNNRQSFNLIPEEHLLSSLSPLWQGRFRRAIDYLNNTIDRQPAPSWEEVAHHSAISPYHFHRMFRTVFHEPPGQYLRRLRLQTALYYLVNNIDQSVTEVAHRCGFSSSQSMAKALRRELDISAKCLRRQFIESGWDAVEPFLLKLGQPEANSQPVLEQSIARDIEFHVQHSSAISLQVKHYPDSGDWENVVDHGYESGSDIYGLIRVSDINKPEKQQTYLAGKKVNCETQSNFMIPAGDYLCCRVRLNSMVGYFALWDVLYEKAMSLDIEPDPEGYVIELFHYQKEWLDDITDLTIRIAMR
;
A
#
# COMPACT_ATOMS: atom_id res chain seq x y z
N MET A 1 -23.58 11.68 2.97
CA MET A 1 -22.57 10.79 2.35
C MET A 1 -23.11 9.39 2.45
N ASN A 2 -23.39 8.73 1.32
CA ASN A 2 -23.83 7.34 1.34
C ASN A 2 -22.73 6.50 1.98
N ASN A 3 -23.07 5.84 3.09
CA ASN A 3 -22.18 5.00 3.89
C ASN A 3 -21.94 3.67 3.16
N ARG A 4 -21.27 3.71 2.01
CA ARG A 4 -20.87 2.49 1.29
C ARG A 4 -19.64 1.90 1.98
N GLN A 5 -19.74 0.62 2.27
CA GLN A 5 -18.73 -0.16 2.99
C GLN A 5 -17.44 -0.23 2.14
N SER A 6 -16.29 -0.03 2.77
CA SER A 6 -14.99 -0.17 2.12
C SER A 6 -14.77 -1.61 1.67
N PHE A 7 -14.36 -1.80 0.41
CA PHE A 7 -13.98 -3.11 -0.11
C PHE A 7 -12.66 -3.56 0.53
N ASN A 8 -12.52 -4.86 0.82
CA ASN A 8 -11.38 -5.36 1.58
C ASN A 8 -10.26 -5.89 0.67
N LEU A 9 -9.23 -5.09 0.45
CA LEU A 9 -8.03 -5.43 -0.34
C LEU A 9 -6.86 -5.79 0.59
N ILE A 10 -7.14 -6.60 1.62
CA ILE A 10 -6.15 -7.08 2.58
C ILE A 10 -6.02 -8.60 2.42
N PRO A 11 -4.89 -9.11 1.89
CA PRO A 11 -4.71 -10.54 1.62
C PRO A 11 -4.95 -11.42 2.85
N GLU A 12 -4.44 -11.00 4.01
CA GLU A 12 -4.58 -11.76 5.25
C GLU A 12 -6.05 -11.86 5.68
N GLU A 13 -6.81 -10.76 5.64
CA GLU A 13 -8.23 -10.80 5.99
C GLU A 13 -9.03 -11.65 4.98
N HIS A 14 -8.68 -11.59 3.69
CA HIS A 14 -9.29 -12.41 2.65
C HIS A 14 -9.06 -13.91 2.89
N LEU A 15 -7.82 -14.33 3.10
CA LEU A 15 -7.45 -15.73 3.36
C LEU A 15 -8.06 -16.28 4.65
N LEU A 16 -8.20 -15.44 5.67
CA LEU A 16 -8.80 -15.85 6.94
C LEU A 16 -10.33 -15.93 6.88
N SER A 17 -10.98 -15.23 5.95
CA SER A 17 -12.45 -15.17 5.85
C SER A 17 -13.13 -16.53 5.72
N SER A 18 -12.46 -17.51 5.08
CA SER A 18 -12.96 -18.86 4.89
C SER A 18 -12.80 -19.78 6.10
N LEU A 19 -12.07 -19.35 7.13
CA LEU A 19 -11.81 -20.14 8.34
C LEU A 19 -12.89 -19.92 9.40
N SER A 20 -13.03 -20.87 10.33
CA SER A 20 -13.93 -20.66 11.48
C SER A 20 -13.41 -19.55 12.41
N PRO A 21 -14.28 -18.88 13.19
CA PRO A 21 -13.88 -17.74 14.04
C PRO A 21 -12.71 -18.04 15.01
N LEU A 22 -12.64 -19.28 15.52
CA LEU A 22 -11.53 -19.71 16.36
C LEU A 22 -10.19 -19.63 15.62
N TRP A 23 -10.13 -20.13 14.38
CA TRP A 23 -8.90 -20.14 13.59
C TRP A 23 -8.53 -18.74 13.09
N GLN A 24 -9.53 -17.94 12.71
CA GLN A 24 -9.33 -16.53 12.37
C GLN A 24 -8.61 -15.78 13.50
N GLY A 25 -9.12 -15.89 14.74
CA GLY A 25 -8.51 -15.21 15.89
C GLY A 25 -7.10 -15.71 16.24
N ARG A 26 -6.80 -16.99 15.98
CA ARG A 26 -5.44 -17.54 16.18
C ARG A 26 -4.46 -16.99 15.15
N PHE A 27 -4.81 -17.02 13.88
CA PHE A 27 -3.92 -16.50 12.84
C PHE A 27 -3.79 -14.99 12.84
N ARG A 28 -4.86 -14.24 13.16
CA ARG A 28 -4.78 -12.79 13.33
C ARG A 28 -3.74 -12.42 14.39
N ARG A 29 -3.77 -13.07 15.56
CA ARG A 29 -2.70 -12.92 16.58
C ARG A 29 -1.30 -13.27 16.07
N ALA A 30 -1.17 -14.26 15.19
CA ALA A 30 0.13 -14.61 14.61
C ALA A 30 0.64 -13.50 13.68
N ILE A 31 -0.24 -12.98 12.81
CA ILE A 31 0.07 -11.89 11.87
C ILE A 31 0.39 -10.61 12.63
N ASP A 32 -0.47 -10.21 13.57
CA ASP A 32 -0.28 -9.01 14.39
C ASP A 32 1.06 -9.08 15.12
N TYR A 33 1.40 -10.24 15.68
CA TYR A 33 2.69 -10.43 16.35
C TYR A 33 3.88 -10.34 15.38
N LEU A 34 3.77 -10.89 14.17
CA LEU A 34 4.83 -10.79 13.15
C LEU A 34 5.02 -9.35 12.65
N ASN A 35 3.93 -8.61 12.42
CA ASN A 35 3.99 -7.21 12.00
C ASN A 35 4.61 -6.33 13.11
N ASN A 36 4.14 -6.48 14.35
CA ASN A 36 4.66 -5.74 15.51
C ASN A 36 6.10 -6.11 15.91
N THR A 37 6.70 -7.12 15.28
CA THR A 37 8.08 -7.54 15.52
C THR A 37 8.90 -7.65 14.23
N ILE A 38 8.45 -6.97 13.18
CA ILE A 38 9.07 -7.05 11.85
C ILE A 38 10.52 -6.58 11.86
N ASP A 39 10.83 -5.53 12.64
CA ASP A 39 12.14 -4.90 12.80
C ASP A 39 13.02 -5.57 13.88
N ARG A 40 12.44 -6.45 14.71
CA ARG A 40 13.10 -7.05 15.86
C ARG A 40 14.35 -7.86 15.49
N GLN A 41 15.40 -7.68 16.29
CA GLN A 41 16.66 -8.44 16.23
C GLN A 41 17.03 -9.04 17.60
N PRO A 42 17.15 -10.37 17.73
CA PRO A 42 16.89 -11.39 16.71
C PRO A 42 15.39 -11.45 16.33
N ALA A 43 15.11 -11.94 15.12
CA ALA A 43 13.73 -12.21 14.69
C ALA A 43 13.05 -13.18 15.67
N PRO A 44 11.72 -13.09 15.86
CA PRO A 44 11.01 -14.00 16.75
C PRO A 44 11.16 -15.45 16.29
N SER A 45 11.24 -16.36 17.25
CA SER A 45 11.26 -17.79 16.93
C SER A 45 9.87 -18.26 16.49
N TRP A 46 9.79 -19.29 15.63
CA TRP A 46 8.49 -19.84 15.25
C TRP A 46 7.75 -20.50 16.41
N GLU A 47 8.48 -20.96 17.42
CA GLU A 47 7.90 -21.41 18.69
C GLU A 47 7.21 -20.25 19.40
N GLU A 48 7.86 -19.09 19.54
CA GLU A 48 7.29 -17.89 20.16
C GLU A 48 5.99 -17.44 19.44
N VAL A 49 6.02 -17.35 18.10
CA VAL A 49 4.85 -16.96 17.30
C VAL A 49 3.71 -17.98 17.45
N ALA A 50 4.03 -19.27 17.46
CA ALA A 50 3.05 -20.35 17.65
C ALA A 50 2.39 -20.26 19.04
N HIS A 51 3.18 -20.06 20.10
CA HIS A 51 2.65 -19.89 21.45
C HIS A 51 1.75 -18.65 21.57
N HIS A 52 2.17 -17.51 21.00
CA HIS A 52 1.39 -16.28 21.01
C HIS A 52 0.03 -16.44 20.30
N SER A 53 0.00 -17.24 19.24
CA SER A 53 -1.22 -17.55 18.48
C SER A 53 -2.05 -18.72 19.03
N ALA A 54 -1.63 -19.34 20.15
CA ALA A 54 -2.22 -20.56 20.70
C ALA A 54 -2.32 -21.72 19.68
N ILE A 55 -1.28 -21.85 18.85
CA ILE A 55 -1.07 -22.95 17.91
C ILE A 55 0.12 -23.77 18.41
N SER A 56 0.04 -25.10 18.35
CA SER A 56 1.20 -25.94 18.68
C SER A 56 2.36 -25.64 17.71
N PRO A 57 3.60 -25.45 18.19
CA PRO A 57 4.76 -25.26 17.32
C PRO A 57 4.91 -26.37 16.26
N TYR A 58 4.54 -27.60 16.62
CA TYR A 58 4.54 -28.76 15.73
C TYR A 58 3.59 -28.60 14.53
N HIS A 59 2.43 -27.97 14.74
CA HIS A 59 1.43 -27.78 13.69
C HIS A 59 1.55 -26.44 12.97
N PHE A 60 2.18 -25.44 13.58
CA PHE A 60 2.19 -24.06 13.10
C PHE A 60 2.65 -23.94 11.65
N HIS A 61 3.82 -24.48 11.30
CA HIS A 61 4.35 -24.39 9.93
C HIS A 61 3.42 -24.99 8.89
N ARG A 62 2.82 -26.16 9.19
CA ARG A 62 1.91 -26.85 8.26
C ARG A 62 0.65 -26.03 8.07
N MET A 63 0.04 -25.59 9.17
CA MET A 63 -1.19 -24.81 9.13
C MET A 63 -0.99 -23.45 8.44
N PHE A 64 0.12 -22.77 8.74
CA PHE A 64 0.46 -21.49 8.12
C PHE A 64 0.62 -21.66 6.61
N ARG A 65 1.36 -22.67 6.15
CA ARG A 65 1.52 -22.94 4.72
C ARG A 65 0.20 -23.30 4.03
N THR A 66 -0.73 -23.95 4.72
CA THR A 66 -2.05 -24.26 4.17
C THR A 66 -2.88 -22.99 3.98
N VAL A 67 -2.78 -22.02 4.88
CA VAL A 67 -3.60 -20.79 4.84
C VAL A 67 -2.97 -19.71 3.95
N PHE A 68 -1.66 -19.48 4.08
CA PHE A 68 -0.95 -18.40 3.39
C PHE A 68 -0.19 -18.87 2.16
N HIS A 69 -0.34 -20.13 1.75
CA HIS A 69 0.35 -20.71 0.59
C HIS A 69 1.89 -20.59 0.59
N GLU A 70 2.50 -20.15 1.70
CA GLU A 70 3.94 -20.03 1.88
C GLU A 70 4.36 -20.41 3.32
N PRO A 71 5.61 -20.86 3.53
CA PRO A 71 6.13 -21.07 4.88
C PRO A 71 6.24 -19.75 5.65
N PRO A 72 6.09 -19.75 6.99
CA PRO A 72 6.10 -18.51 7.78
C PRO A 72 7.40 -17.71 7.68
N GLY A 73 8.54 -18.37 7.47
CA GLY A 73 9.81 -17.67 7.24
C GLY A 73 9.97 -17.05 5.86
N GLN A 74 9.21 -17.50 4.87
CA GLN A 74 9.12 -16.84 3.57
C GLN A 74 8.19 -15.61 3.68
N TYR A 75 7.05 -15.77 4.36
CA TYR A 75 6.12 -14.68 4.68
C TYR A 75 6.84 -13.51 5.37
N LEU A 76 7.54 -13.76 6.49
CA LEU A 76 8.26 -12.69 7.20
C LEU A 76 9.35 -12.05 6.34
N ARG A 77 10.08 -12.83 5.53
CA ARG A 77 11.08 -12.26 4.60
C ARG A 77 10.43 -11.38 3.54
N ARG A 78 9.29 -11.81 2.98
CA ARG A 78 8.54 -11.08 1.97
C ARG A 78 8.08 -9.73 2.51
N LEU A 79 7.47 -9.71 3.70
CA LEU A 79 7.10 -8.46 4.37
C LEU A 79 8.30 -7.54 4.58
N ARG A 80 9.40 -8.07 5.15
CA ARG A 80 10.64 -7.30 5.35
C ARG A 80 11.23 -6.75 4.05
N LEU A 81 11.11 -7.48 2.94
CA LEU A 81 11.55 -7.00 1.63
C LEU A 81 10.62 -5.92 1.06
N GLN A 82 9.30 -6.02 1.26
CA GLN A 82 8.37 -4.95 0.88
C GLN A 82 8.73 -3.65 1.61
N THR A 83 8.90 -3.72 2.93
CA THR A 83 9.34 -2.60 3.77
C THR A 83 10.74 -2.09 3.38
N ALA A 84 11.66 -2.98 3.01
CA ALA A 84 12.99 -2.57 2.56
C ALA A 84 12.95 -1.85 1.22
N LEU A 85 12.15 -2.31 0.25
CA LEU A 85 11.96 -1.60 -1.03
C LEU A 85 11.44 -0.20 -0.79
N TYR A 86 10.45 -0.06 0.10
CA TYR A 86 9.91 1.23 0.52
C TYR A 86 11.00 2.18 1.04
N TYR A 87 11.71 1.79 2.10
CA TYR A 87 12.71 2.65 2.73
C TYR A 87 13.94 2.89 1.85
N LEU A 88 14.29 1.95 0.97
CA LEU A 88 15.40 2.13 0.06
C LEU A 88 15.16 3.29 -0.92
N VAL A 89 13.91 3.53 -1.33
CA VAL A 89 13.58 4.52 -2.35
C VAL A 89 13.10 5.85 -1.77
N ASN A 90 12.42 5.84 -0.63
CA ASN A 90 11.92 7.05 0.02
C ASN A 90 12.95 7.71 0.97
N ASN A 91 13.86 6.92 1.55
CA ASN A 91 14.90 7.45 2.46
C ASN A 91 16.28 7.26 1.82
N ILE A 92 16.48 7.92 0.67
CA ILE A 92 17.71 7.80 -0.12
C ILE A 92 18.98 8.17 0.67
N ASP A 93 18.84 9.11 1.62
CA ASP A 93 19.92 9.58 2.49
C ASP A 93 20.29 8.57 3.59
N GLN A 94 19.39 7.65 3.94
CA GLN A 94 19.70 6.57 4.88
C GLN A 94 20.69 5.59 4.24
N SER A 95 21.64 5.08 5.01
CA SER A 95 22.54 4.05 4.54
C SER A 95 21.80 2.72 4.33
N VAL A 96 22.28 1.90 3.39
CA VAL A 96 21.73 0.55 3.14
C VAL A 96 21.78 -0.32 4.41
N THR A 97 22.73 -0.05 5.31
CA THR A 97 22.85 -0.74 6.60
C THR A 97 21.74 -0.33 7.57
N GLU A 98 21.45 0.96 7.70
CA GLU A 98 20.34 1.44 8.53
C GLU A 98 19.00 0.89 8.03
N VAL A 99 18.76 0.93 6.71
CA VAL A 99 17.54 0.35 6.12
C VAL A 99 17.44 -1.14 6.42
N ALA A 100 18.55 -1.90 6.31
CA ALA A 100 18.55 -3.31 6.66
C ALA A 100 18.13 -3.55 8.11
N HIS A 101 18.69 -2.79 9.06
CA HIS A 101 18.33 -2.92 10.46
C HIS A 101 16.88 -2.53 10.75
N ARG A 102 16.40 -1.42 10.16
CA ARG A 102 15.00 -0.96 10.26
C ARG A 102 14.00 -1.99 9.74
N CYS A 103 14.40 -2.79 8.74
CA CYS A 103 13.58 -3.89 8.21
C CYS A 103 13.83 -5.23 8.90
N GLY A 104 14.54 -5.26 10.04
CA GLY A 104 14.79 -6.48 10.82
C GLY A 104 15.82 -7.45 10.22
N PHE A 105 16.57 -7.06 9.19
CA PHE A 105 17.70 -7.84 8.68
C PHE A 105 18.91 -7.68 9.59
N SER A 106 19.56 -8.79 9.97
CA SER A 106 20.71 -8.78 10.90
C SER A 106 21.93 -8.03 10.37
N SER A 107 22.01 -7.82 9.06
CA SER A 107 23.03 -7.01 8.41
C SER A 107 22.62 -6.62 6.99
N SER A 108 23.30 -5.63 6.40
CA SER A 108 23.13 -5.27 4.99
C SER A 108 23.45 -6.41 4.03
N GLN A 109 24.37 -7.32 4.37
CA GLN A 109 24.67 -8.51 3.57
C GLN A 109 23.50 -9.52 3.59
N SER A 110 22.82 -9.67 4.73
CA SER A 110 21.64 -10.55 4.82
C SER A 110 20.47 -10.02 3.98
N MET A 111 20.24 -8.69 4.00
CA MET A 111 19.27 -8.04 3.14
C MET A 111 19.66 -8.16 1.66
N ALA A 112 20.93 -7.92 1.32
CA ALA A 112 21.42 -8.04 -0.06
C ALA A 112 21.24 -9.47 -0.62
N LYS A 113 21.45 -10.50 0.20
CA LYS A 113 21.21 -11.90 -0.19
C LYS A 113 19.71 -12.15 -0.44
N ALA A 114 18.83 -11.59 0.38
CA ALA A 114 17.39 -11.69 0.18
C ALA A 114 16.93 -10.97 -1.10
N LEU A 115 17.36 -9.72 -1.31
CA LEU A 115 17.09 -8.97 -2.55
C LEU A 115 17.54 -9.72 -3.80
N ARG A 116 18.76 -10.27 -3.79
CA ARG A 116 19.28 -11.06 -4.92
C ARG A 116 18.50 -12.34 -5.15
N ARG A 117 18.12 -13.04 -4.08
CA ARG A 117 17.39 -14.31 -4.19
C ARG A 117 15.98 -14.12 -4.73
N GLU A 118 15.24 -13.15 -4.20
CA GLU A 118 13.81 -13.03 -4.47
C GLU A 118 13.52 -12.10 -5.67
N LEU A 119 14.40 -11.12 -5.94
CA LEU A 119 14.15 -10.06 -6.92
C LEU A 119 15.27 -9.87 -7.96
N ASP A 120 16.39 -10.58 -7.81
CA ASP A 120 17.61 -10.43 -8.64
C ASP A 120 18.14 -8.98 -8.76
N ILE A 121 17.92 -8.16 -7.73
CA ILE A 121 18.39 -6.77 -7.69
C ILE A 121 19.27 -6.51 -6.46
N SER A 122 20.12 -5.49 -6.54
CA SER A 122 20.85 -4.96 -5.38
C SER A 122 20.23 -3.66 -4.90
N ALA A 123 20.36 -3.33 -3.61
CA ALA A 123 19.85 -2.09 -3.03
C ALA A 123 20.33 -0.83 -3.80
N LYS A 124 21.60 -0.80 -4.21
CA LYS A 124 22.16 0.31 -5.01
C LYS A 124 21.54 0.39 -6.40
N CYS A 125 21.28 -0.75 -7.04
CA CYS A 125 20.64 -0.79 -8.35
C CYS A 125 19.19 -0.30 -8.26
N LEU A 126 18.44 -0.76 -7.26
CA LEU A 126 17.07 -0.33 -7.01
C LEU A 126 16.99 1.19 -6.80
N ARG A 127 17.83 1.75 -5.92
CA ARG A 127 17.93 3.21 -5.72
C ARG A 127 18.18 3.96 -7.01
N ARG A 128 19.15 3.52 -7.81
CA ARG A 128 19.48 4.17 -9.08
C ARG A 128 18.28 4.15 -10.03
N GLN A 129 17.63 2.99 -10.19
CA GLN A 129 16.46 2.87 -11.07
C GLN A 129 15.30 3.76 -10.62
N PHE A 130 15.05 3.86 -9.31
CA PHE A 130 14.06 4.80 -8.77
C PHE A 130 14.45 6.27 -9.03
N ILE A 131 15.72 6.64 -8.86
CA ILE A 131 16.18 8.00 -9.19
C ILE A 131 16.00 8.32 -10.68
N GLU A 132 16.13 7.32 -11.55
CA GLU A 132 15.99 7.51 -13.00
C GLU A 132 14.52 7.55 -13.44
N SER A 133 13.65 6.70 -12.87
CA SER A 133 12.31 6.43 -13.41
C SER A 133 11.15 6.44 -12.40
N GLY A 134 11.39 6.72 -11.11
CA GLY A 134 10.34 6.74 -10.08
C GLY A 134 9.77 5.35 -9.76
N TRP A 135 8.53 5.28 -9.30
CA TRP A 135 7.87 4.02 -8.94
C TRP A 135 7.69 3.04 -10.11
N ASP A 136 7.62 3.51 -11.37
CA ASP A 136 7.51 2.63 -12.55
C ASP A 136 8.63 1.56 -12.59
N ALA A 137 9.82 1.89 -12.07
CA ALA A 137 10.93 0.95 -12.00
C ALA A 137 10.90 0.03 -10.78
N VAL A 138 10.15 0.38 -9.73
CA VAL A 138 10.10 -0.32 -8.44
C VAL A 138 8.88 -1.24 -8.37
N GLU A 139 7.75 -0.80 -8.92
CA GLU A 139 6.47 -1.48 -8.93
C GLU A 139 6.59 -2.96 -9.37
N PRO A 140 7.29 -3.33 -10.45
CA PRO A 140 7.40 -4.74 -10.86
C PRO A 140 8.09 -5.62 -9.81
N PHE A 141 8.95 -5.04 -8.96
CA PHE A 141 9.56 -5.77 -7.85
C PHE A 141 8.61 -5.89 -6.66
N LEU A 142 7.79 -4.86 -6.38
CA LEU A 142 6.78 -4.92 -5.33
C LEU A 142 5.68 -5.94 -5.67
N LEU A 143 5.17 -5.95 -6.89
CA LEU A 143 4.16 -6.92 -7.34
C LEU A 143 4.67 -8.37 -7.22
N LYS A 144 5.97 -8.63 -7.40
CA LYS A 144 6.58 -9.95 -7.16
C LYS A 144 6.60 -10.36 -5.68
N LEU A 145 6.52 -9.39 -4.76
CA LEU A 145 6.46 -9.62 -3.32
C LEU A 145 5.02 -9.68 -2.79
N GLY A 146 4.00 -9.69 -3.64
CA GLY A 146 2.62 -9.89 -3.20
C GLY A 146 2.37 -11.26 -2.55
N GLN A 147 1.24 -11.37 -1.85
CA GLN A 147 0.83 -12.61 -1.20
C GLN A 147 0.64 -13.72 -2.26
N PRO A 148 1.39 -14.85 -2.18
CA PRO A 148 1.30 -15.90 -3.19
C PRO A 148 -0.04 -16.63 -3.15
N GLU A 149 -0.50 -17.03 -4.33
CA GLU A 149 -1.60 -17.98 -4.52
C GLU A 149 -1.08 -19.42 -4.73
N ALA A 150 -1.98 -20.40 -4.64
CA ALA A 150 -1.64 -21.82 -4.73
C ALA A 150 -0.97 -22.21 -6.07
N ASN A 151 -1.35 -21.55 -7.17
CA ASN A 151 -0.77 -21.74 -8.51
C ASN A 151 -0.33 -20.35 -9.01
N SER A 152 0.96 -20.14 -9.18
CA SER A 152 1.61 -18.83 -9.28
C SER A 152 1.00 -17.87 -10.32
N GLN A 153 0.96 -16.58 -9.93
CA GLN A 153 0.58 -15.39 -10.71
C GLN A 153 -0.86 -15.41 -11.29
N PRO A 154 -1.66 -14.34 -11.09
CA PRO A 154 -1.34 -13.10 -10.35
C PRO A 154 -1.08 -13.33 -8.85
N VAL A 155 -0.60 -12.30 -8.15
CA VAL A 155 -0.59 -12.32 -6.67
C VAL A 155 -1.99 -12.08 -6.14
N LEU A 156 -2.25 -12.48 -4.90
CA LEU A 156 -3.59 -12.45 -4.32
C LEU A 156 -4.18 -11.03 -4.30
N GLU A 157 -3.37 -10.00 -4.04
CA GLU A 157 -3.80 -8.60 -4.11
C GLU A 157 -4.43 -8.25 -5.47
N GLN A 158 -3.79 -8.66 -6.58
CA GLN A 158 -4.29 -8.40 -7.94
C GLN A 158 -5.56 -9.22 -8.23
N SER A 159 -5.65 -10.45 -7.75
CA SER A 159 -6.87 -11.25 -7.87
C SER A 159 -8.05 -10.61 -7.13
N ILE A 160 -7.84 -10.18 -5.87
CA ILE A 160 -8.86 -9.52 -5.06
C ILE A 160 -9.27 -8.17 -5.67
N ALA A 161 -8.32 -7.40 -6.21
CA ALA A 161 -8.60 -6.08 -6.77
C ALA A 161 -9.60 -6.13 -7.94
N ARG A 162 -9.65 -7.21 -8.73
CA ARG A 162 -10.57 -7.35 -9.86
C ARG A 162 -12.05 -7.38 -9.47
N ASP A 163 -12.33 -7.75 -8.22
CA ASP A 163 -13.69 -7.78 -7.67
C ASP A 163 -14.13 -6.42 -7.09
N ILE A 164 -13.28 -5.38 -7.19
CA ILE A 164 -13.62 -4.03 -6.71
C ILE A 164 -14.77 -3.47 -7.56
N GLU A 165 -15.85 -3.09 -6.88
CA GLU A 165 -16.96 -2.37 -7.49
C GLU A 165 -16.70 -0.86 -7.56
N PHE A 166 -16.57 -0.38 -8.79
CA PHE A 166 -16.52 1.05 -9.07
C PHE A 166 -17.92 1.61 -9.36
N HIS A 167 -18.14 2.86 -8.99
CA HIS A 167 -19.41 3.54 -9.22
C HIS A 167 -19.19 5.01 -9.56
N VAL A 168 -20.04 5.54 -10.43
CA VAL A 168 -20.07 6.96 -10.70
C VAL A 168 -20.78 7.68 -9.55
N GLN A 169 -20.18 8.77 -9.07
CA GLN A 169 -20.74 9.63 -8.04
C GLN A 169 -20.53 11.10 -8.41
N HIS A 170 -21.63 11.87 -8.42
CA HIS A 170 -21.56 13.32 -8.49
C HIS A 170 -21.01 13.91 -7.18
N SER A 171 -20.02 14.79 -7.28
CA SER A 171 -19.47 15.53 -6.14
C SER A 171 -19.63 17.03 -6.33
N SER A 172 -20.03 17.72 -5.27
CA SER A 172 -19.92 19.18 -5.20
C SER A 172 -18.46 19.61 -5.13
N ALA A 173 -18.19 20.87 -5.45
CA ALA A 173 -16.85 21.43 -5.36
C ALA A 173 -16.29 21.31 -3.93
N ILE A 174 -14.99 21.06 -3.82
CA ILE A 174 -14.30 20.85 -2.54
C ILE A 174 -13.20 21.90 -2.40
N SER A 175 -13.33 22.74 -1.37
CA SER A 175 -12.31 23.71 -0.97
C SER A 175 -11.23 23.03 -0.13
N LEU A 176 -9.98 23.16 -0.54
CA LEU A 176 -8.83 22.55 0.11
C LEU A 176 -7.75 23.58 0.46
N GLN A 177 -7.00 23.26 1.51
CA GLN A 177 -5.69 23.84 1.79
C GLN A 177 -4.63 22.78 1.43
N VAL A 178 -3.92 23.00 0.33
CA VAL A 178 -2.93 22.06 -0.25
C VAL A 178 -1.51 22.64 -0.25
N LYS A 179 -0.53 21.74 -0.31
CA LYS A 179 0.88 22.03 -0.62
C LYS A 179 1.33 21.18 -1.81
N HIS A 180 2.39 21.62 -2.47
CA HIS A 180 3.05 20.87 -3.54
C HIS A 180 4.11 19.93 -2.96
N TYR A 181 4.18 18.73 -3.52
CA TYR A 181 5.16 17.71 -3.17
C TYR A 181 5.86 17.23 -4.46
N PRO A 182 7.15 16.84 -4.36
CA PRO A 182 7.96 16.47 -5.53
C PRO A 182 7.54 15.15 -6.16
N ASP A 183 6.92 14.24 -5.40
CA ASP A 183 6.41 12.97 -5.87
C ASP A 183 5.20 12.51 -5.02
N SER A 184 4.49 11.50 -5.52
CA SER A 184 3.29 10.93 -4.88
C SER A 184 3.61 9.87 -3.81
N GLY A 185 4.86 9.42 -3.75
CA GLY A 185 5.37 8.43 -2.80
C GLY A 185 5.82 9.01 -1.46
N ASP A 186 6.05 10.33 -1.40
CA ASP A 186 6.57 11.07 -0.25
C ASP A 186 5.54 11.28 0.87
N TRP A 187 4.79 10.22 1.20
CA TRP A 187 3.76 10.20 2.23
C TRP A 187 4.31 10.48 3.62
N GLU A 188 5.55 10.05 3.93
CA GLU A 188 6.21 10.38 5.19
C GLU A 188 6.28 11.90 5.35
N ASN A 189 6.79 12.63 4.35
CA ASN A 189 6.80 14.09 4.43
C ASN A 189 5.39 14.66 4.44
N VAL A 190 4.45 14.16 3.63
CA VAL A 190 3.05 14.65 3.65
C VAL A 190 2.49 14.62 5.06
N VAL A 191 2.59 13.48 5.75
CA VAL A 191 2.06 13.28 7.10
C VAL A 191 2.79 14.15 8.13
N ASP A 192 4.12 14.25 8.04
CA ASP A 192 4.97 15.03 8.95
C ASP A 192 4.68 16.55 8.91
N HIS A 193 3.94 17.04 7.90
CA HIS A 193 3.49 18.43 7.82
C HIS A 193 2.31 18.78 8.74
N GLY A 194 2.02 17.96 9.76
CA GLY A 194 1.16 18.31 10.88
C GLY A 194 -0.30 17.86 10.75
N TYR A 195 -0.55 16.72 10.10
CA TYR A 195 -1.87 16.10 10.10
C TYR A 195 -2.10 15.33 11.40
N GLU A 196 -3.25 15.55 12.03
CA GLU A 196 -3.63 14.83 13.25
C GLU A 196 -4.21 13.45 12.90
N SER A 197 -3.95 12.43 13.72
CA SER A 197 -4.58 11.11 13.59
C SER A 197 -6.10 11.24 13.53
N GLY A 198 -6.73 10.54 12.59
CA GLY A 198 -8.16 10.62 12.30
C GLY A 198 -8.53 11.72 11.29
N SER A 199 -7.55 12.47 10.78
CA SER A 199 -7.77 13.46 9.71
C SER A 199 -7.86 12.80 8.34
N ASP A 200 -8.66 13.40 7.47
CA ASP A 200 -8.69 13.06 6.05
C ASP A 200 -7.61 13.84 5.30
N ILE A 201 -6.76 13.14 4.56
CA ILE A 201 -5.72 13.72 3.69
C ILE A 201 -6.13 13.51 2.24
N TYR A 202 -6.15 14.60 1.47
CA TYR A 202 -6.44 14.60 0.04
C TYR A 202 -5.13 14.66 -0.73
N GLY A 203 -4.78 13.57 -1.42
CA GLY A 203 -3.80 13.51 -2.48
C GLY A 203 -4.42 13.81 -3.83
N LEU A 204 -3.78 14.64 -4.65
CA LEU A 204 -4.28 15.04 -5.96
C LEU A 204 -3.18 14.91 -7.00
N ILE A 205 -3.52 14.22 -8.08
CA ILE A 205 -2.73 14.15 -9.31
C ILE A 205 -3.64 14.63 -10.44
N ARG A 206 -3.14 15.52 -11.30
CA ARG A 206 -3.91 15.93 -12.47
C ARG A 206 -4.04 14.73 -13.41
N VAL A 207 -5.22 14.50 -13.99
CA VAL A 207 -5.45 13.32 -14.86
C VAL A 207 -4.49 13.30 -16.05
N SER A 208 -4.20 14.46 -16.64
CA SER A 208 -3.21 14.58 -17.72
C SER A 208 -1.75 14.33 -17.29
N ASP A 209 -1.46 14.33 -15.99
CA ASP A 209 -0.14 14.00 -15.46
C ASP A 209 0.07 12.49 -15.26
N ILE A 210 -1.00 11.70 -15.13
CA ILE A 210 -0.92 10.24 -14.92
C ILE A 210 0.00 9.54 -15.93
N ASN A 211 -0.06 9.96 -17.19
CA ASN A 211 0.71 9.34 -18.28
C ASN A 211 2.15 9.87 -18.37
N LYS A 212 2.55 10.79 -17.49
CA LYS A 212 3.92 11.30 -17.40
C LYS A 212 4.70 10.45 -16.41
N PRO A 213 6.03 10.30 -16.59
CA PRO A 213 6.87 9.74 -15.55
C PRO A 213 6.63 10.46 -14.23
N GLU A 214 6.59 9.75 -13.12
CA GLU A 214 6.21 10.29 -11.80
C GLU A 214 6.94 11.59 -11.44
N LYS A 215 8.24 11.69 -11.76
CA LYS A 215 9.08 12.88 -11.49
C LYS A 215 8.66 14.14 -12.24
N GLN A 216 7.77 14.01 -13.22
CA GLN A 216 7.19 15.11 -14.00
C GLN A 216 5.74 15.39 -13.61
N GLN A 217 5.16 14.56 -12.73
CA GLN A 217 3.83 14.76 -12.20
C GLN A 217 3.85 15.83 -11.10
N THR A 218 2.79 16.62 -11.01
CA THR A 218 2.60 17.53 -9.87
C THR A 218 1.69 16.86 -8.86
N TYR A 219 2.24 16.52 -7.69
CA TYR A 219 1.45 16.00 -6.58
C TYR A 219 1.07 17.12 -5.61
N LEU A 220 -0.21 17.20 -5.27
CA LEU A 220 -0.72 18.07 -4.22
C LEU A 220 -1.25 17.22 -3.08
N ALA A 221 -0.89 17.58 -1.85
CA ALA A 221 -1.54 16.99 -0.67
C ALA A 221 -2.08 18.07 0.25
N GLY A 222 -3.24 17.83 0.84
CA GLY A 222 -3.94 18.82 1.65
C GLY A 222 -5.07 18.29 2.49
N LYS A 223 -5.76 19.21 3.17
CA LYS A 223 -6.99 18.93 3.92
C LYS A 223 -8.14 19.77 3.41
N LYS A 224 -9.35 19.25 3.62
CA LYS A 224 -10.58 20.01 3.39
C LYS A 224 -10.71 21.17 4.38
N VAL A 225 -11.15 22.31 3.87
CA VAL A 225 -11.46 23.50 4.67
C VAL A 225 -12.91 23.90 4.49
N ASN A 226 -13.49 24.51 5.53
CA ASN A 226 -14.90 24.91 5.54
C ASN A 226 -15.13 26.34 5.04
N CYS A 227 -14.09 27.17 4.97
CA CYS A 227 -14.20 28.56 4.54
C CYS A 227 -13.27 28.87 3.37
N GLU A 228 -13.77 29.67 2.42
CA GLU A 228 -13.03 30.06 1.23
C GLU A 228 -11.74 30.82 1.55
N THR A 229 -11.71 31.59 2.66
CA THR A 229 -10.53 32.37 3.07
C THR A 229 -9.35 31.51 3.54
N GLN A 230 -9.58 30.24 3.91
CA GLN A 230 -8.53 29.27 4.23
C GLN A 230 -8.17 28.38 3.02
N SER A 231 -8.96 28.44 1.95
CA SER A 231 -8.78 27.65 0.74
C SER A 231 -7.71 28.29 -0.14
N ASN A 232 -6.73 27.51 -0.57
CA ASN A 232 -5.80 27.92 -1.63
C ASN A 232 -5.97 27.09 -2.91
N PHE A 233 -6.86 26.10 -2.90
CA PHE A 233 -7.16 25.24 -4.03
C PHE A 233 -8.63 24.78 -4.00
N MET A 234 -9.21 24.51 -5.17
CA MET A 234 -10.57 24.00 -5.30
C MET A 234 -10.61 22.85 -6.29
N ILE A 235 -11.17 21.73 -5.86
CA ILE A 235 -11.58 20.65 -6.75
C ILE A 235 -12.95 21.04 -7.33
N PRO A 236 -13.12 21.06 -8.67
CA PRO A 236 -14.39 21.43 -9.28
C PRO A 236 -15.51 20.43 -8.93
N ALA A 237 -16.76 20.88 -9.03
CA ALA A 237 -17.89 19.96 -9.01
C ALA A 237 -17.90 19.14 -10.30
N GLY A 238 -18.32 17.88 -10.21
CA GLY A 238 -18.32 16.99 -11.37
C GLY A 238 -18.65 15.55 -11.00
N ASP A 239 -18.68 14.70 -12.02
CA ASP A 239 -18.86 13.27 -11.84
C ASP A 239 -17.51 12.57 -11.73
N TYR A 240 -17.45 11.60 -10.81
CA TYR A 240 -16.24 10.85 -10.50
C TYR A 240 -16.51 9.36 -10.50
N LEU A 241 -15.64 8.58 -11.13
CA LEU A 241 -15.60 7.14 -10.93
C LEU A 241 -14.89 6.87 -9.60
N CYS A 242 -15.60 6.27 -8.66
CA CYS A 242 -15.19 6.13 -7.27
C CYS A 242 -15.10 4.66 -6.85
N CYS A 243 -14.13 4.35 -5.99
CA CYS A 243 -14.16 3.17 -5.13
C CYS A 243 -13.57 3.52 -3.75
N ARG A 244 -13.89 2.70 -2.75
CA ARG A 244 -13.33 2.81 -1.41
C ARG A 244 -12.80 1.46 -0.99
N VAL A 245 -11.55 1.39 -0.59
CA VAL A 245 -10.86 0.15 -0.22
C VAL A 245 -10.16 0.26 1.13
N ARG A 246 -9.99 -0.88 1.80
CA ARG A 246 -9.04 -1.06 2.89
C ARG A 246 -7.85 -1.85 2.37
N LEU A 247 -6.63 -1.38 2.61
CA LEU A 247 -5.39 -2.04 2.20
C LEU A 247 -4.32 -1.87 3.28
N ASN A 248 -3.30 -2.74 3.29
CA ASN A 248 -2.20 -2.72 4.26
C ASN A 248 -0.82 -2.85 3.58
N SER A 249 -0.76 -2.78 2.25
CA SER A 249 0.48 -2.99 1.50
C SER A 249 0.51 -2.13 0.23
N MET A 250 1.74 -1.76 -0.18
CA MET A 250 1.94 -1.10 -1.48
C MET A 250 1.54 -2.01 -2.64
N VAL A 251 1.65 -3.33 -2.49
CA VAL A 251 1.18 -4.28 -3.52
C VAL A 251 -0.32 -4.12 -3.74
N GLY A 252 -1.11 -4.00 -2.67
CA GLY A 252 -2.53 -3.71 -2.75
C GLY A 252 -2.82 -2.35 -3.39
N TYR A 253 -2.02 -1.33 -3.07
CA TYR A 253 -2.12 -0.01 -3.70
C TYR A 253 -1.90 -0.05 -5.23
N PHE A 254 -0.83 -0.70 -5.71
CA PHE A 254 -0.59 -0.82 -7.15
C PHE A 254 -1.66 -1.69 -7.84
N ALA A 255 -2.08 -2.79 -7.21
CA ALA A 255 -3.16 -3.64 -7.73
C ALA A 255 -4.49 -2.89 -7.88
N LEU A 256 -4.78 -1.93 -6.99
CA LEU A 256 -5.95 -1.06 -7.08
C LEU A 256 -5.85 -0.12 -8.30
N TRP A 257 -4.68 0.46 -8.54
CA TRP A 257 -4.45 1.35 -9.68
C TRP A 257 -4.59 0.60 -11.01
N ASP A 258 -4.04 -0.61 -11.12
CA ASP A 258 -4.20 -1.49 -12.29
C ASP A 258 -5.68 -1.64 -12.67
N VAL A 259 -6.52 -2.02 -11.70
CA VAL A 259 -7.95 -2.27 -11.96
C VAL A 259 -8.77 -1.01 -12.17
N LEU A 260 -8.35 0.15 -11.62
CA LEU A 260 -8.99 1.43 -11.92
C LEU A 260 -8.92 1.75 -13.41
N TYR A 261 -7.74 1.58 -14.03
CA TYR A 261 -7.54 1.82 -15.45
C TYR A 261 -8.32 0.81 -16.30
N GLU A 262 -8.21 -0.47 -15.98
CA GLU A 262 -8.98 -1.52 -16.66
C GLU A 262 -10.49 -1.22 -16.61
N LYS A 263 -10.97 -0.76 -15.44
CA LYS A 263 -12.39 -0.45 -15.26
C LYS A 263 -12.82 0.78 -16.05
N ALA A 264 -12.05 1.87 -16.00
CA ALA A 264 -12.34 3.07 -16.78
C ALA A 264 -12.42 2.74 -18.28
N MET A 265 -11.47 1.95 -18.80
CA MET A 265 -11.49 1.48 -20.18
C MET A 265 -12.70 0.58 -20.48
N SER A 266 -13.05 -0.34 -19.58
CA SER A 266 -14.18 -1.27 -19.79
C SER A 266 -15.54 -0.60 -19.81
N LEU A 267 -15.68 0.54 -19.12
CA LEU A 267 -16.91 1.31 -19.03
C LEU A 267 -17.01 2.40 -20.10
N ASP A 268 -16.03 2.51 -20.99
CA ASP A 268 -15.91 3.59 -21.99
C ASP A 268 -15.98 4.99 -21.33
N ILE A 269 -15.43 5.10 -20.11
CA ILE A 269 -15.37 6.35 -19.36
C ILE A 269 -14.04 7.01 -19.72
N GLU A 270 -14.10 8.18 -20.36
CA GLU A 270 -12.94 9.03 -20.56
C GLU A 270 -12.65 9.85 -19.31
N PRO A 271 -11.48 9.70 -18.66
CA PRO A 271 -11.04 10.61 -17.62
C PRO A 271 -10.93 12.04 -18.15
N ASP A 272 -11.39 13.03 -17.37
CA ASP A 272 -11.25 14.44 -17.75
C ASP A 272 -9.79 14.90 -17.60
N PRO A 273 -9.06 15.24 -18.68
CA PRO A 273 -7.66 15.65 -18.60
C PRO A 273 -7.42 16.92 -17.77
N GLU A 274 -8.46 17.76 -17.63
CA GLU A 274 -8.43 18.97 -16.79
C GLU A 274 -8.85 18.69 -15.34
N GLY A 275 -9.38 17.50 -15.09
CA GLY A 275 -9.76 17.00 -13.78
C GLY A 275 -8.58 16.42 -12.99
N TYR A 276 -8.92 15.82 -11.85
CA TYR A 276 -7.97 15.25 -10.92
C TYR A 276 -8.33 13.80 -10.58
N VAL A 277 -7.30 12.98 -10.40
CA VAL A 277 -7.41 11.83 -9.51
C VAL A 277 -7.24 12.33 -8.09
N ILE A 278 -8.17 11.91 -7.25
CA ILE A 278 -8.24 12.27 -5.85
C ILE A 278 -8.09 10.99 -5.05
N GLU A 279 -7.07 10.96 -4.23
CA GLU A 279 -6.82 9.91 -3.26
C GLU A 279 -7.13 10.47 -1.87
N LEU A 280 -8.15 9.91 -1.23
CA LEU A 280 -8.57 10.33 0.10
C LEU A 280 -8.15 9.26 1.11
N PHE A 281 -7.14 9.60 1.90
CA PHE A 281 -6.61 8.76 2.96
C PHE A 281 -7.25 9.14 4.28
N HIS A 282 -7.83 8.17 4.97
CA HIS A 282 -8.21 8.37 6.36
C HIS A 282 -7.00 8.05 7.25
N TYR A 283 -6.25 9.07 7.65
CA TYR A 283 -4.96 8.90 8.32
C TYR A 283 -5.15 8.28 9.71
N GLN A 284 -4.52 7.12 9.93
CA GLN A 284 -4.29 6.53 11.24
C GLN A 284 -2.78 6.59 11.52
N LYS A 285 -2.43 6.83 12.78
CA LYS A 285 -1.18 7.43 13.28
C LYS A 285 0.15 6.81 12.79
N GLU A 286 0.16 5.62 12.19
CA GLU A 286 1.35 4.91 11.73
C GLU A 286 1.16 4.41 10.30
N TRP A 287 1.82 5.04 9.33
CA TRP A 287 1.77 4.64 7.93
C TRP A 287 2.72 3.47 7.67
N LEU A 288 2.23 2.45 6.95
CA LEU A 288 2.79 1.09 6.75
C LEU A 288 2.68 0.09 7.91
N ASP A 289 2.28 0.51 9.11
CA ASP A 289 1.96 -0.40 10.22
C ASP A 289 0.45 -0.65 10.38
N ASP A 290 -0.40 0.24 9.84
CA ASP A 290 -1.86 0.16 9.96
C ASP A 290 -2.61 -0.03 8.63
N ILE A 291 -3.82 -0.56 8.76
CA ILE A 291 -4.79 -0.67 7.67
C ILE A 291 -5.21 0.72 7.22
N THR A 292 -4.94 1.04 5.96
CA THR A 292 -5.34 2.29 5.33
C THR A 292 -6.71 2.16 4.71
N ASP A 293 -7.63 3.07 5.05
CA ASP A 293 -8.88 3.26 4.32
C ASP A 293 -8.67 4.37 3.27
N LEU A 294 -8.73 3.97 2.00
CA LEU A 294 -8.45 4.80 0.84
C LEU A 294 -9.69 4.89 -0.04
N THR A 295 -10.13 6.10 -0.35
CA THR A 295 -11.09 6.35 -1.43
C THR A 295 -10.37 6.94 -2.63
N ILE A 296 -10.41 6.25 -3.77
CA ILE A 296 -9.92 6.79 -5.04
C ILE A 296 -11.09 7.33 -5.84
N ARG A 297 -10.90 8.50 -6.46
CA ARG A 297 -11.84 9.13 -7.38
C ARG A 297 -11.10 9.63 -8.60
N ILE A 298 -11.55 9.28 -9.80
CA ILE A 298 -11.05 9.88 -11.04
C ILE A 298 -12.13 10.74 -11.66
N ALA A 299 -11.80 12.00 -11.95
CA ALA A 299 -12.71 12.93 -12.61
C ALA A 299 -13.07 12.41 -14.02
N MET A 300 -14.35 12.52 -14.36
CA MET A 300 -14.90 12.08 -15.64
C MET A 300 -15.36 13.27 -16.49
N ARG A 301 -15.42 13.07 -17.80
CA ARG A 301 -16.09 13.97 -18.74
C ARG A 301 -17.61 13.73 -18.81
#